data_AF-A0A7W0S9X7-F1
#
_entry.id   AF-A0A7W0S9X7-F1
#
_cell.length_a   1.000
_cell.length_b   1.000
_cell.length_c   1.000
_cell.angle_alpha   90.00
_cell.angle_beta   90.00
_cell.angle_gamma   90.00
#
_symmetry.space_group_name_H-M   'P 1'
#
loop_
_entity.id
_entity.type
_entity.pdbx_description
1 polymer ?
#
loop_
_entity_poly.entity_id
_entity_poly.type
_entity_poly.pdbx_seq_one_letter_code
_entity_poly.pdbx_strand_id
1 'polypeptide(L)' 'MPGHWELIILGLVVLLVFGSKQLPTIARNLGRGVREVRETVIDVDPRASLRELDAPRTKEPPAAKAPGEPRRPGGSAPPS' A
#
# COMPACT_ATOMS: atom_id res chain seq x y z
N MET A 1 -15.71 8.74 35.32
CA MET A 1 -14.92 8.33 34.15
C MET A 1 -15.53 7.04 33.64
N PRO A 2 -16.22 7.02 32.50
CA PRO A 2 -16.74 5.76 31.95
C PRO A 2 -15.54 4.81 31.79
N GLY A 3 -15.54 3.77 32.62
CA GLY A 3 -14.40 2.89 32.78
C GLY A 3 -14.35 1.88 31.63
N HIS A 4 -13.17 1.33 31.38
CA HIS A 4 -12.95 0.24 30.44
C HIS A 4 -13.98 -0.91 30.55
N TRP A 5 -14.57 -1.10 31.73
CA TRP A 5 -15.65 -2.05 31.99
C TRP A 5 -16.94 -1.79 31.21
N GLU A 6 -17.32 -0.53 30.99
CA GLU A 6 -18.52 -0.17 30.25
C GLU A 6 -18.39 -0.54 28.76
N LEU A 7 -17.21 -0.32 28.18
CA LEU A 7 -16.92 -0.71 26.79
C LEU A 7 -16.94 -2.24 26.61
N ILE A 8 -16.45 -3.00 27.61
CA ILE A 8 -16.48 -4.46 27.57
C ILE A 8 -17.92 -4.97 27.64
N ILE A 9 -18.75 -4.42 28.52
CA ILE A 9 -20.17 -4.78 28.64
C ILE A 9 -20.92 -4.43 27.37
N LEU A 10 -20.70 -3.24 26.80
CA LEU A 10 -21.30 -2.83 25.53
C LEU A 10 -20.88 -3.77 24.40
N GLY A 11 -19.58 -4.09 24.32
CA GLY A 11 -19.05 -5.07 23.37
C GLY A 11 -19.71 -6.43 23.52
N LEU A 12 -19.95 -6.88 24.76
CA LEU A 12 -20.61 -8.14 25.05
C LEU A 12 -22.08 -8.14 24.62
N VAL A 13 -22.84 -7.07 24.90
CA VAL A 13 -24.23 -6.94 24.44
C VAL A 13 -24.32 -6.99 22.91
N VAL A 14 -23.45 -6.24 22.22
CA VAL A 14 -23.36 -6.27 20.75
C VAL A 14 -22.97 -7.67 20.28
N LEU A 15 -22.06 -8.36 20.98
CA LEU A 15 -21.68 -9.74 20.67
C LEU A 15 -22.83 -10.73 20.85
N LEU A 16 -23.73 -10.53 21.82
CA LEU A 16 -24.92 -11.38 21.99
C LEU A 16 -25.93 -11.16 20.86
N VAL A 17 -26.14 -9.90 20.44
CA VAL A 17 -27.10 -9.56 19.38
C VAL A 17 -26.60 -10.01 18.00
N PHE A 18 -25.35 -9.69 17.68
CA PHE A 18 -24.76 -9.97 16.36
C PHE A 18 -24.03 -11.32 16.31
N GLY A 19 -23.48 -11.80 17.42
CA GLY A 19 -22.70 -13.04 17.49
C GLY A 19 -21.18 -12.85 17.34
N SER A 20 -20.40 -13.78 17.90
CA SER A 20 -18.93 -13.76 17.88
C SER A 20 -18.30 -13.87 16.49
N LYS A 21 -19.05 -14.39 15.51
CA LYS A 21 -18.59 -14.55 14.13
C LYS A 21 -18.96 -13.36 13.24
N GLN A 22 -20.09 -12.69 13.50
CA GLN A 22 -20.60 -11.64 12.61
C GLN A 22 -19.90 -10.30 12.84
N LEU A 23 -19.66 -9.92 14.10
CA LEU A 23 -18.97 -8.69 14.46
C LEU A 23 -17.57 -8.57 13.79
N PRO A 24 -16.67 -9.57 13.87
CA PRO A 24 -15.38 -9.51 13.17
C PRO A 24 -15.51 -9.62 11.65
N THR A 25 -16.54 -10.30 11.14
CA THR A 25 -16.79 -10.41 9.69
C THR A 25 -17.18 -9.06 9.10
N ILE A 26 -18.13 -8.37 9.75
CA ILE A 26 -18.57 -7.03 9.34
C ILE A 26 -17.42 -6.03 9.48
N ALA A 27 -16.67 -6.06 10.58
CA ALA A 27 -15.50 -5.20 10.78
C ALA A 27 -14.42 -5.41 9.71
N ARG A 28 -14.15 -6.67 9.31
CA ARG A 28 -13.19 -6.97 8.23
C ARG A 28 -13.65 -6.50 6.86
N ASN A 29 -14.95 -6.60 6.57
CA ASN A 29 -15.50 -6.14 5.30
C ASN A 29 -15.55 -4.61 5.24
N LEU A 30 -16.02 -3.95 6.31
CA LEU A 30 -16.00 -2.49 6.44
C LEU A 30 -14.57 -1.94 6.44
N GLY A 31 -13.63 -2.59 7.12
CA GLY A 31 -12.23 -2.16 7.18
C GLY A 31 -11.55 -2.17 5.82
N ARG A 32 -11.85 -3.16 4.97
CA ARG A 32 -11.38 -3.18 3.58
C ARG A 32 -11.96 -2.03 2.77
N GLY A 33 -13.28 -1.82 2.81
CA GLY A 33 -13.93 -0.71 2.10
C GLY A 33 -13.45 0.67 2.56
N VAL A 34 -13.33 0.90 3.87
CA VAL A 34 -12.81 2.16 4.42
C VAL A 34 -11.34 2.37 4.03
N ARG A 35 -10.54 1.30 3.94
CA ARG A 35 -9.14 1.41 3.49
C ARG A 35 -9.05 1.83 2.03
N GLU A 36 -9.85 1.23 1.15
CA GLU A 36 -9.94 1.62 -0.26
C GLU A 36 -10.40 3.09 -0.40
N VAL A 37 -11.43 3.49 0.36
CA VAL A 37 -11.91 4.89 0.38
C VAL A 37 -10.82 5.84 0.89
N ARG A 38 -10.10 5.50 1.96
CA ARG A 38 -9.01 6.33 2.48
C ARG A 38 -7.89 6.48 1.45
N GLU A 39 -7.50 5.40 0.77
CA GLU A 39 -6.47 5.43 -0.27
C GLU A 39 -6.85 6.40 -1.39
N THR A 40 -8.09 6.31 -1.90
CA THR A 40 -8.59 7.23 -2.94
C THR A 40 -8.66 8.67 -2.45
N VAL A 41 -9.12 8.91 -1.21
CA VAL A 41 -9.22 10.26 -0.64
C VAL A 41 -7.84 10.89 -0.43
N ILE A 42 -6.83 10.09 -0.04
CA ILE A 42 -5.45 10.56 0.14
C ILE A 42 -4.81 10.89 -1.22
N ASP A 43 -5.03 10.07 -2.25
CA ASP A 43 -4.47 10.29 -3.60
C ASP A 43 -5.09 11.52 -4.29
N VAL A 44 -6.35 11.82 -3.99
CA VAL A 44 -7.07 13.00 -4.49
C VAL A 44 -6.76 14.26 -3.68
N ASP A 45 -6.10 14.15 -2.52
CA ASP A 45 -5.68 15.33 -1.74
C ASP A 45 -4.53 16.05 -2.47
N PRO A 46 -4.78 17.25 -3.04
CA PRO A 46 -3.78 17.95 -3.82
C PRO A 46 -2.56 18.36 -2.98
N ARG A 47 -2.66 18.37 -1.63
CA ARG A 47 -1.51 18.61 -0.75
C ARG A 47 -0.60 17.39 -0.62
N ALA A 48 -1.13 16.17 -0.75
CA ALA A 48 -0.31 14.95 -0.71
C ALA A 48 0.57 14.85 -1.96
N SER A 49 0.02 15.11 -3.15
CA SER A 49 0.77 15.12 -4.41
C SER A 49 1.86 16.19 -4.44
N LEU A 50 1.60 17.38 -3.88
CA LEU A 50 2.61 18.44 -3.78
C LEU A 50 3.76 18.08 -2.82
N ARG A 51 3.47 17.33 -1.74
CA ARG A 51 4.48 16.87 -0.78
C ARG A 51 5.37 15.75 -1.33
N GLU A 52 4.86 14.96 -2.27
CA GLU A 52 5.63 13.95 -3.00
C GLU A 52 6.53 14.56 -4.08
N LEU A 53 6.14 15.69 -4.67
CA LEU A 53 7.00 16.50 -5.56
C LEU A 53 8.10 17.25 -4.79
N ASP A 54 7.85 17.63 -3.54
CA ASP A 54 8.78 18.40 -2.69
C ASP A 54 9.69 17.50 -1.83
N ALA A 55 9.47 16.18 -1.86
CA ALA A 55 10.41 15.22 -1.30
C ALA A 55 11.68 15.22 -2.16
N PRO A 56 12.88 15.54 -1.61
CA PRO A 56 14.11 15.43 -2.37
C PRO A 56 14.21 13.98 -2.87
N ARG A 57 14.29 13.80 -4.20
CA ARG A 57 14.67 12.53 -4.83
C ARG A 57 16.12 12.18 -4.44
N THR A 58 16.35 11.82 -3.19
CA THR A 58 17.52 11.05 -2.78
C THR A 58 17.20 9.57 -3.00
N LYS A 59 17.06 9.22 -4.27
CA LYS A 59 17.43 7.91 -4.77
C LYS A 59 18.38 8.20 -5.90
N GLU A 60 19.67 8.10 -5.59
CA GLU A 60 20.75 8.23 -6.55
C GLU A 60 20.48 7.44 -7.83
N PRO A 61 20.92 7.93 -9.00
CA PRO A 61 20.92 7.19 -10.24
C PRO A 61 21.80 5.95 -10.12
N PRO A 62 21.35 4.74 -10.52
CA PRO A 62 22.25 3.65 -10.85
C PRO A 62 22.90 3.91 -12.22
N ALA A 63 23.65 5.02 -12.35
CA ALA A 63 24.59 5.21 -13.45
C ALA A 63 25.93 4.55 -13.07
N ALA A 64 25.92 3.23 -12.85
CA ALA A 64 27.13 2.43 -12.72
C ALA A 64 26.88 0.93 -12.91
N LYS A 65 26.17 0.54 -13.97
CA LYS A 65 26.52 -0.69 -14.69
C LYS A 65 26.53 -0.33 -16.17
N ALA A 66 27.72 -0.03 -16.66
CA ALA A 66 28.02 -0.03 -18.09
C ALA A 66 27.39 -1.29 -18.69
N PRO A 67 26.54 -1.18 -19.73
CA PRO A 67 26.24 -2.31 -20.58
C PRO A 67 27.57 -2.84 -21.08
N GLY A 68 27.95 -4.01 -20.59
CA GLY A 68 29.07 -4.76 -21.12
C GLY A 68 28.81 -4.91 -22.60
N GLU A 69 29.60 -4.17 -23.38
CA GLU A 69 29.66 -4.28 -24.83
C GLU A 69 29.76 -5.76 -25.18
N PRO A 70 28.77 -6.34 -25.89
CA PRO A 70 28.89 -7.72 -26.32
C PRO A 70 30.03 -7.73 -27.33
N ARG A 71 31.19 -8.24 -26.91
CA ARG A 71 32.25 -8.69 -27.81
C ARG A 71 31.60 -9.62 -28.82
N ARG A 72 31.24 -9.11 -30.00
CA ARG A 72 31.02 -9.92 -31.20
C ARG A 72 32.39 -10.51 -31.55
N PRO A 73 32.60 -11.83 -31.43
CA PRO A 73 33.73 -12.46 -32.08
C PRO A 73 33.49 -12.31 -33.58
N GLY A 74 34.55 -11.97 -34.32
CA GLY A 74 34.52 -11.84 -35.78
C GLY A 74 33.86 -13.06 -36.43
N GLY A 75 32.97 -12.79 -37.38
CA GLY A 75 32.18 -13.82 -38.05
C GLY A 75 31.36 -13.22 -39.19
N SER A 76 32.04 -12.68 -40.19
CA SER A 76 31.45 -12.45 -41.52
C SER A 76 32.57 -12.48 -42.57
N ALA A 77 32.93 -13.70 -42.98
CA ALA A 77 33.54 -13.94 -44.28
C ALA A 77 32.45 -13.79 -45.37
N PRO A 78 32.79 -13.32 -46.58
CA PRO A 78 31.83 -12.91 -47.60
C PRO A 78 31.09 -14.11 -48.25
N PRO A 79 29.87 -13.90 -48.80
CA PRO A 79 29.15 -14.92 -49.56
C PRO A 79 29.84 -15.21 -50.91
N SER A 80 29.74 -16.47 -51.34
CA SER A 80 30.27 -17.07 -52.58
C SER A 80 29.56 -16.61 -53.85
#